data_AF-A0A177N5R9-F1
#
_entry.id   AF-A0A177N5R9-F1
#
_cell.length_a   1.000
_cell.length_b   1.000
_cell.length_c   1.000
_cell.angle_alpha   90.00
_cell.angle_beta   90.00
_cell.angle_gamma   90.00
#
_symmetry.space_group_name_H-M   'P 1'
#
loop_
_entity.id
_entity.type
_entity.pdbx_description
1 polymer ?
#
loop_
_entity_poly.entity_id
_entity_poly.type
_entity_poly.pdbx_seq_one_letter_code
_entity_poly.pdbx_strand_id
1 'polypeptide(L)'
;MILRLPNSPLRNEVNIIGQNWLALKLNLENPPATLAEAVERLLLILSEEDKRAMVVMAEDDLCDLHFSIGLLIRNAWLRQADRDLLAAYGAHSSDEASHRVIGALWRALQG
;
A
#
# COMPACT_ATOMS: atom_id res chain seq x y z
N MET A 1 42.07 8.58 23.63
CA MET A 1 41.93 9.31 22.35
C MET A 1 40.68 8.78 21.65
N ILE A 2 39.53 9.41 21.90
CA ILE A 2 38.25 8.99 21.30
C ILE A 2 38.10 9.78 20.01
N LEU A 3 38.16 9.10 18.86
CA LEU A 3 37.88 9.70 17.56
C LEU A 3 36.41 10.11 17.50
N ARG A 4 36.13 11.41 17.62
CA ARG A 4 34.84 11.98 17.23
C ARG A 4 34.72 11.86 15.71
N LEU A 5 33.83 10.97 15.25
CA LEU A 5 33.37 11.01 13.87
C LEU A 5 32.50 12.26 13.67
N PRO A 6 32.66 12.99 12.54
CA PRO A 6 31.88 14.18 12.26
C PRO A 6 30.40 13.83 12.08
N ASN A 7 29.52 14.75 12.49
CA ASN A 7 28.08 14.68 12.31
C ASN A 7 27.73 14.34 10.85
N SER A 8 27.35 13.08 10.61
CA SER A 8 27.03 12.57 9.29
C SER A 8 25.53 12.77 8.99
N PRO A 9 25.16 13.32 7.82
CA PRO A 9 23.75 13.54 7.42
C PRO A 9 22.94 12.24 7.32
N LEU A 10 23.62 11.09 7.24
CA LEU A 10 23.01 9.76 7.14
C LEU A 10 22.22 9.34 8.39
N ARG A 11 22.46 9.94 9.56
CA ARG A 11 21.68 9.63 10.77
C ARG A 11 20.21 10.04 10.66
N ASN A 12 19.89 11.08 9.89
CA ASN A 12 18.50 11.51 9.71
C ASN A 12 17.78 10.68 8.63
N GLU A 13 18.48 10.28 7.56
CA GLU A 13 17.88 9.46 6.48
C GLU A 13 17.59 8.02 6.94
N VAL A 14 18.51 7.40 7.70
CA VAL A 14 18.30 6.06 8.27
C VAL A 14 17.17 6.06 9.31
N ASN A 15 16.97 7.17 10.03
CA ASN A 15 15.89 7.31 11.01
C ASN A 15 14.52 7.56 10.33
N ILE A 16 14.49 8.26 9.19
CA ILE A 16 13.26 8.42 8.38
C ILE A 16 12.84 7.07 7.78
N ILE A 17 13.77 6.30 7.20
CA ILE A 17 13.46 4.97 6.65
C ILE A 17 13.03 3.99 7.76
N GLY A 18 13.70 4.03 8.92
CA GLY A 18 13.37 3.17 10.06
C GLY A 18 12.02 3.48 10.72
N GLN A 19 11.65 4.76 10.85
CA GLN A 19 10.34 5.15 11.37
C GLN A 19 9.21 4.90 10.36
N ASN A 20 9.48 5.10 9.07
CA ASN A 20 8.52 4.80 8.02
C ASN A 20 8.33 3.28 7.87
N TRP A 21 9.38 2.47 8.00
CA TRP A 21 9.29 1.01 7.92
C TRP A 21 8.42 0.39 9.02
N LEU A 22 8.52 0.87 10.27
CA LEU A 22 7.66 0.37 11.35
C LEU A 22 6.20 0.76 11.14
N ALA A 23 5.94 1.99 10.67
CA ALA A 23 4.60 2.46 10.31
C ALA A 23 4.03 1.73 9.09
N LEU A 24 4.86 1.46 8.06
CA LEU A 24 4.54 0.62 6.91
C LEU A 24 4.18 -0.80 7.36
N LYS A 25 5.01 -1.40 8.22
CA LYS A 25 4.79 -2.75 8.73
C LYS A 25 3.53 -2.84 9.60
N LEU A 26 3.29 -1.86 10.47
CA LEU A 26 2.04 -1.74 11.25
C LEU A 26 0.81 -1.51 10.36
N ASN A 27 0.95 -0.73 9.29
CA ASN A 27 -0.11 -0.53 8.28
C ASN A 27 -0.39 -1.78 7.46
N LEU A 28 0.59 -2.68 7.30
CA LEU A 28 0.45 -3.97 6.63
C LEU A 28 -0.16 -5.05 7.54
N GLU A 29 0.00 -4.95 8.86
CA GLU A 29 -0.50 -5.95 9.82
C GLU A 29 -1.95 -5.69 10.29
N ASN A 30 -2.44 -4.44 10.21
CA ASN A 30 -3.83 -4.10 10.52
C ASN A 30 -4.60 -3.72 9.25
N PRO A 31 -5.61 -4.51 8.82
CA PRO A 31 -6.38 -4.19 7.63
C PRO A 31 -7.07 -2.82 7.75
N PRO A 32 -7.06 -1.99 6.70
CA PRO A 32 -7.85 -0.75 6.65
C PRO A 32 -9.33 -1.08 6.76
N ALA A 33 -10.10 -0.31 7.56
CA ALA A 33 -11.51 -0.61 7.81
C ALA A 33 -12.40 -0.26 6.60
N THR A 34 -11.92 0.62 5.72
CA THR A 34 -12.66 1.08 4.55
C THR A 34 -11.79 1.06 3.30
N LEU A 35 -12.45 1.06 2.13
CA LEU A 35 -11.78 1.19 0.84
C LEU A 35 -10.96 2.50 0.73
N ALA A 36 -11.49 3.60 1.29
CA ALA A 36 -10.81 4.89 1.28
C ALA A 36 -9.50 4.86 2.10
N GLU A 37 -9.54 4.30 3.31
CA GLU A 37 -8.33 4.12 4.13
C GLU A 37 -7.29 3.23 3.44
N ALA A 38 -7.73 2.18 2.73
CA ALA A 38 -6.83 1.33 1.97
C ALA A 38 -6.09 2.13 0.89
N VAL A 39 -6.81 2.97 0.14
CA VAL A 39 -6.23 3.84 -0.89
C VAL A 39 -5.26 4.85 -0.28
N GLU A 40 -5.64 5.55 0.79
CA GLU A 40 -4.78 6.53 1.47
C GLU A 40 -3.46 5.91 1.92
N ARG A 41 -3.51 4.70 2.52
CA ARG A 41 -2.30 3.98 2.93
C ARG A 41 -1.44 3.58 1.74
N LEU A 42 -2.03 3.12 0.64
CA LEU A 42 -1.27 2.78 -0.57
C LEU A 42 -0.62 4.01 -1.19
N LEU A 43 -1.29 5.17 -1.20
CA LEU A 43 -0.71 6.42 -1.69
C LEU A 43 0.49 6.89 -0.87
N LEU A 44 0.53 6.58 0.43
CA LEU A 44 1.69 6.88 1.29
C LEU A 44 2.85 5.91 1.08
N ILE A 45 2.55 4.66 0.72
CA ILE A 45 3.52 3.56 0.61
C ILE A 45 4.17 3.48 -0.77
N LEU A 46 3.38 3.69 -1.83
CA LEU A 46 3.85 3.55 -3.20
C LEU A 46 4.87 4.64 -3.54
N SER A 47 5.89 4.24 -4.29
CA SER A 47 6.85 5.20 -4.82
C SER A 47 6.17 6.08 -5.88
N GLU A 48 6.73 7.25 -6.12
CA GLU A 48 6.25 8.12 -7.21
C GLU A 48 6.40 7.46 -8.59
N GLU A 49 7.33 6.51 -8.75
CA GLU A 49 7.48 5.73 -9.98
C GLU A 49 6.33 4.73 -10.17
N ASP A 50 5.98 3.98 -9.13
CA ASP A 50 4.83 3.05 -9.16
C ASP A 50 3.53 3.79 -9.44
N LYS A 51 3.32 4.95 -8.79
CA LYS A 51 2.16 5.80 -9.04
C LYS A 51 2.10 6.25 -10.49
N ARG A 52 3.21 6.75 -11.05
CA ARG A 52 3.28 7.16 -12.46
C ARG A 52 3.01 6.00 -13.42
N ALA A 53 3.53 4.80 -13.11
CA ALA A 53 3.27 3.60 -13.89
C ALA A 53 1.78 3.28 -13.89
N MET A 54 1.12 3.33 -12.73
CA MET A 54 -0.33 3.11 -12.63
C MET A 54 -1.16 4.18 -13.34
N VAL A 55 -0.74 5.45 -13.30
CA VAL A 55 -1.47 6.55 -13.97
C VAL A 55 -1.62 6.31 -15.47
N VAL A 56 -0.60 5.76 -16.12
CA VAL A 56 -0.61 5.52 -17.59
C VAL A 56 -1.24 4.19 -17.99
N MET A 57 -1.68 3.35 -17.05
CA MET A 57 -2.39 2.10 -17.34
C MET A 57 -3.83 2.37 -17.75
N ALA A 58 -4.33 1.63 -18.74
CA ALA A 58 -5.76 1.58 -19.00
C ALA A 58 -6.48 0.82 -17.88
N GLU A 59 -7.76 1.14 -17.65
CA GLU A 59 -8.55 0.44 -16.61
C GLU A 59 -8.62 -1.07 -16.84
N ASP A 60 -8.72 -1.49 -18.11
CA ASP A 60 -8.74 -2.91 -18.51
C ASP A 60 -7.43 -3.63 -18.17
N ASP A 61 -6.29 -2.92 -18.13
CA ASP A 61 -4.97 -3.47 -17.83
C ASP A 61 -4.74 -3.64 -16.32
N LEU A 62 -5.62 -3.10 -15.46
CA LEU A 62 -5.49 -3.24 -14.01
C LEU A 62 -5.56 -4.70 -13.54
N CYS A 63 -6.14 -5.59 -14.35
CA CYS A 63 -6.17 -7.02 -14.05
C CYS A 63 -4.76 -7.64 -13.99
N ASP A 64 -3.78 -7.09 -14.71
CA ASP A 64 -2.38 -7.54 -14.68
C ASP A 64 -1.73 -7.31 -13.31
N LEU A 65 -2.27 -6.38 -12.51
CA LEU A 65 -1.80 -6.09 -11.16
C LEU A 65 -2.25 -7.15 -10.13
N HIS A 66 -3.10 -8.11 -10.51
CA HIS A 66 -3.61 -9.15 -9.62
C HIS A 66 -2.48 -9.98 -8.98
N PHE A 67 -1.49 -10.39 -9.77
CA PHE A 67 -0.35 -11.19 -9.30
C PHE A 67 0.84 -10.38 -8.77
N SER A 68 0.72 -9.05 -8.72
CA SER A 68 1.73 -8.16 -8.14
C SER A 68 1.20 -7.52 -6.86
N ILE A 69 0.76 -6.26 -6.92
CA ILE A 69 0.22 -5.53 -5.76
C ILE A 69 -1.08 -6.17 -5.24
N GLY A 70 -1.86 -6.83 -6.09
CA GLY A 70 -3.07 -7.56 -5.67
C GLY A 70 -2.78 -8.68 -4.69
N LEU A 71 -1.71 -9.45 -4.92
CA LEU A 71 -1.24 -10.47 -3.98
C LEU A 71 -0.71 -9.86 -2.69
N LEU A 72 -0.02 -8.71 -2.75
CA LEU A 72 0.47 -8.02 -1.56
C LEU A 72 -0.68 -7.54 -0.68
N ILE A 73 -1.65 -6.83 -1.26
CA ILE A 73 -2.87 -6.35 -0.60
C ILE A 73 -3.63 -7.54 0.00
N ARG A 74 -3.84 -8.60 -0.79
CA ARG A 74 -4.52 -9.80 -0.31
C ARG A 74 -3.80 -10.42 0.87
N ASN A 75 -2.48 -10.56 0.80
CA ASN A 75 -1.71 -11.25 1.84
C ASN A 75 -1.60 -10.44 3.13
N ALA A 76 -1.45 -9.13 3.02
CA ALA A 76 -1.34 -8.22 4.15
C ALA A 76 -2.69 -8.00 4.85
N TRP A 77 -3.74 -7.70 4.08
CA TRP A 77 -5.00 -7.20 4.65
C TRP A 77 -6.17 -8.18 4.54
N LEU A 78 -6.21 -9.02 3.49
CA LEU A 78 -7.44 -9.73 3.14
C LEU A 78 -7.37 -11.25 3.31
N ARG A 79 -6.20 -11.81 3.65
CA ARG A 79 -5.97 -13.26 3.77
C ARG A 79 -6.88 -13.88 4.84
N GLN A 80 -7.16 -13.14 5.89
CA GLN A 80 -7.99 -13.55 7.02
C GLN A 80 -9.16 -12.57 7.22
N ALA A 81 -9.57 -11.83 6.17
CA ALA A 81 -10.69 -10.91 6.26
C ALA A 81 -11.97 -11.66 6.59
N ASP A 82 -12.74 -11.13 7.54
CA ASP A 82 -14.09 -11.59 7.81
C ASP A 82 -15.09 -11.00 6.79
N ARG A 83 -16.36 -11.40 6.93
CA ARG A 83 -17.41 -10.95 6.02
C ARG A 83 -17.68 -9.45 6.13
N ASP A 84 -17.49 -8.88 7.31
CA ASP A 84 -17.79 -7.46 7.56
C ASP A 84 -16.74 -6.57 6.87
N LEU A 85 -15.46 -6.96 6.96
CA LEU A 85 -14.38 -6.28 6.24
C LEU A 85 -14.54 -6.42 4.73
N LEU A 86 -14.86 -7.61 4.22
CA LEU A 86 -15.12 -7.80 2.79
C LEU A 86 -16.31 -6.96 2.32
N ALA A 87 -17.39 -6.88 3.11
CA ALA A 87 -18.55 -6.04 2.82
C ALA A 87 -18.21 -4.54 2.84
N ALA A 88 -17.33 -4.08 3.74
CA ALA A 88 -16.85 -2.70 3.77
C ALA A 88 -16.06 -2.32 2.49
N TYR A 89 -15.52 -3.31 1.80
CA TYR A 89 -14.83 -3.15 0.52
C TYR A 89 -15.79 -3.39 -0.66
N GLY A 90 -17.05 -3.76 -0.39
CA GLY A 90 -18.06 -4.11 -1.38
C GLY A 90 -17.82 -5.45 -2.07
N ALA A 91 -17.04 -6.36 -1.48
CA ALA A 91 -16.59 -7.61 -2.09
C ALA A 91 -17.12 -8.85 -1.38
N HIS A 92 -17.14 -9.98 -2.09
CA HIS A 92 -17.51 -11.30 -1.54
C HIS A 92 -16.30 -12.23 -1.30
N SER A 93 -15.12 -11.84 -1.79
CA SER A 93 -13.88 -12.60 -1.63
C SER A 93 -12.69 -11.68 -1.49
N SER A 94 -11.59 -12.20 -0.94
CA SER A 94 -10.33 -11.45 -0.81
C SER A 94 -9.74 -11.04 -2.16
N ASP A 95 -9.94 -11.85 -3.22
CA ASP A 95 -9.47 -11.55 -4.57
C ASP A 95 -10.32 -10.42 -5.20
N GLU A 96 -11.63 -10.44 -5.00
CA GLU A 96 -12.50 -9.33 -5.42
C GLU A 96 -12.17 -8.05 -4.64
N ALA A 97 -11.97 -8.15 -3.33
CA ALA A 97 -11.61 -7.02 -2.48
C ALA A 97 -10.27 -6.40 -2.90
N SER A 98 -9.24 -7.20 -3.22
CA SER A 98 -7.96 -6.67 -3.70
C SER A 98 -8.10 -5.97 -5.05
N HIS A 99 -8.91 -6.52 -5.95
CA HIS A 99 -9.22 -5.90 -7.24
C HIS A 99 -9.93 -4.55 -7.06
N ARG A 100 -10.89 -4.46 -6.13
CA ARG A 100 -11.58 -3.20 -5.81
C ARG A 100 -10.64 -2.15 -5.23
N VAL A 101 -9.70 -2.54 -4.37
CA VAL A 101 -8.65 -1.63 -3.86
C VAL A 101 -7.79 -1.10 -4.99
N ILE A 102 -7.33 -1.97 -5.91
CA ILE A 102 -6.54 -1.56 -7.08
C ILE A 102 -7.33 -0.57 -7.94
N GLY A 103 -8.59 -0.87 -8.26
CA GLY A 103 -9.44 0.02 -9.04
C GLY A 103 -9.72 1.36 -8.35
N ALA A 104 -9.88 1.36 -7.03
CA ALA A 104 -10.07 2.60 -6.26
C ALA A 104 -8.79 3.44 -6.21
N LEU A 105 -7.63 2.80 -6.01
CA LEU A 105 -6.33 3.44 -6.03
C LEU A 105 -6.05 4.07 -7.40
N TRP A 106 -6.29 3.32 -8.48
CA TRP A 106 -6.11 3.84 -9.83
C TRP A 106 -6.98 5.07 -10.08
N ARG A 107 -8.27 5.04 -9.74
CA ARG A 107 -9.16 6.21 -9.86
C ARG A 107 -8.65 7.41 -9.06
N ALA A 108 -8.15 7.20 -7.85
CA ALA A 108 -7.59 8.27 -7.03
C ALA A 108 -6.32 8.90 -7.64
N LEU A 109 -5.57 8.16 -8.46
CA LEU A 109 -4.39 8.65 -9.16
C LEU A 109 -4.73 9.45 -10.44
N GLN A 110 -5.96 9.33 -10.97
CA GLN A 110 -6.37 10.01 -12.21
C GLN A 110 -6.78 11.49 -12.01
N GLY A 111 -7.09 11.90 -10.77
CA GLY A 111 -7.51 13.28 -10.44
C GLY A 111 -9.01 13.44 -10.25
#